data_AF-B0CNN8-F1
#
_entry.id   AF-B0CNN8-F1
#
_cell.length_a   1.000
_cell.length_b   1.000
_cell.length_c   1.000
_cell.angle_alpha   90.00
_cell.angle_beta   90.00
_cell.angle_gamma   90.00
#
_symmetry.space_group_name_H-M   'P 1'
#
loop_
_entity.id
_entity.type
_entity.pdbx_description
1 polymer ?
#
loop_
_entity_poly.entity_id
_entity_poly.type
_entity_poly.pdbx_seq_one_letter_code
_entity_poly.pdbx_strand_id
1 'polypeptide(L)'
;MTIKLAPLVLPANVDREKFSDFGREVKDIHPGNCTADEFNEIEEALYKHDFLLFRDIDLSLEQQFALVKVSVRPQSRKYVHKTDEMGKGIVDAYANKIPRIPQIRLIGHGTVYDHEGIPEITLRHEHHESFQKTRVPIEDEHPKDGSPPATRFFRWHMDSALYESSPSKATALYAIQVPQGPAQTVRYDDGSGDELSVTLGTTAFASGKIMFDILPKELKSFAVRAWARYAPHPFEWMARARATSTGLGLENEGLEKPLDTLSSWDEDKVKVYPFVWKNPVTGSLHLQVHPCAISEIHNCRSDPGTLYSDGGHITDLRKVREIVYKMQRPGIAPNLVYPHPWENKDLVIFNNRGLIHTIVGFFRPDQVRVFHGCSLAGSDEPTGPSKEDILKWVV
;
A
#
# COMPACT_ATOMS: atom_id res chain seq x y z
N MET A 1 28.77 7.97 -8.50
CA MET A 1 28.40 9.37 -8.22
C MET A 1 27.12 9.29 -7.41
N THR A 2 26.98 10.08 -6.36
CA THR A 2 25.79 10.00 -5.50
C THR A 2 24.55 10.50 -6.23
N ILE A 3 23.45 9.74 -6.18
CA ILE A 3 22.17 10.14 -6.77
C ILE A 3 21.68 11.47 -6.17
N LYS A 4 21.08 12.31 -7.00
CA LYS A 4 20.58 13.61 -6.56
C LYS A 4 19.13 13.48 -6.12
N LEU A 5 18.87 13.78 -4.86
CA LEU A 5 17.53 13.71 -4.25
C LEU A 5 17.05 15.12 -3.89
N ALA A 6 15.85 15.47 -4.35
CA ALA A 6 15.15 16.68 -3.93
C ALA A 6 13.93 16.31 -3.07
N PRO A 7 13.59 17.07 -2.01
CA PRO A 7 12.33 16.89 -1.31
C PRO A 7 11.14 17.01 -2.27
N LEU A 8 10.11 16.19 -2.05
CA LEU A 8 8.85 16.35 -2.79
C LEU A 8 8.19 17.70 -2.46
N VAL A 9 7.44 18.23 -3.42
CA VAL A 9 6.51 19.33 -3.15
C VAL A 9 5.32 18.76 -2.38
N LEU A 10 5.27 19.03 -1.08
CA LEU A 10 4.19 18.58 -0.22
C LEU A 10 2.97 19.50 -0.33
N PRO A 11 1.74 18.95 -0.42
CA PRO A 11 0.51 19.74 -0.32
C PRO A 11 0.45 20.58 0.96
N ALA A 12 -0.28 21.70 0.91
CA ALA A 12 -0.31 22.66 2.01
C ALA A 12 -0.87 22.09 3.34
N ASN A 13 -1.77 21.11 3.24
CA ASN A 13 -2.37 20.44 4.40
C ASN A 13 -1.44 19.41 5.07
N VAL A 14 -0.35 18.99 4.42
CA VAL A 14 0.55 17.96 4.94
C VAL A 14 1.48 18.54 6.01
N ASP A 15 1.63 17.80 7.12
CA ASP A 15 2.57 18.13 8.19
C ASP A 15 4.02 17.95 7.70
N ARG A 16 4.66 19.07 7.37
CA ARG A 16 6.02 19.11 6.83
C ARG A 16 7.07 18.58 7.80
N GLU A 17 6.86 18.71 9.11
CA GLU A 17 7.82 18.22 10.10
C GLU A 17 7.80 16.69 10.12
N LYS A 18 6.60 16.10 10.16
CA LYS A 18 6.41 14.64 10.11
C LYS A 18 6.86 14.03 8.79
N PHE A 19 6.74 14.77 7.69
CA PHE A 19 7.11 14.34 6.33
C PHE A 19 8.52 14.79 5.90
N SER A 20 9.33 15.35 6.81
CA SER A 20 10.67 15.86 6.49
C SER A 20 11.56 14.85 5.76
N ASP A 21 11.52 13.59 6.20
CA ASP A 21 12.25 12.48 5.59
C ASP A 21 11.43 11.69 4.56
N PHE A 22 10.12 11.95 4.42
CA PHE A 22 9.28 11.24 3.47
C PHE A 22 9.48 11.78 2.06
N GLY A 23 9.64 10.88 1.09
CA GLY A 23 9.51 11.16 -0.32
C GLY A 23 10.68 11.96 -0.92
N ARG A 24 11.26 11.47 -2.02
CA ARG A 24 12.24 12.24 -2.80
C ARG A 24 11.97 12.15 -4.30
N GLU A 25 12.15 13.27 -4.98
CA GLU A 25 12.32 13.30 -6.43
C GLU A 25 13.78 12.95 -6.74
N VAL A 26 13.98 11.94 -7.58
CA VAL A 26 15.31 11.52 -8.05
C VAL A 26 15.63 12.30 -9.33
N LYS A 27 16.76 13.00 -9.35
CA LYS A 27 17.18 13.88 -10.44
C LYS A 27 18.43 13.37 -11.12
N ASP A 28 18.58 13.75 -12.39
CA ASP A 28 19.79 13.56 -13.19
C ASP A 28 20.18 12.08 -13.43
N ILE A 29 19.26 11.14 -13.18
CA ILE A 29 19.43 9.69 -13.39
C ILE A 29 18.18 9.10 -14.04
N HIS A 30 18.39 8.29 -15.09
CA HIS A 30 17.32 7.56 -15.75
C HIS A 30 17.16 6.15 -15.13
N PRO A 31 15.99 5.80 -14.57
CA PRO A 31 15.82 4.56 -13.82
C PRO A 31 15.98 3.30 -14.70
N GLY A 32 15.72 3.41 -16.00
CA GLY A 32 15.95 2.33 -16.96
C GLY A 32 17.41 2.10 -17.39
N ASN A 33 18.38 2.91 -16.91
CA ASN A 33 19.79 2.82 -17.31
C ASN A 33 20.74 3.13 -16.13
N CYS A 34 20.45 2.60 -14.94
CA CYS A 34 21.31 2.77 -13.78
C CYS A 34 22.51 1.82 -13.81
N THR A 35 23.66 2.31 -13.36
CA THR A 35 24.78 1.46 -12.93
C THR A 35 24.40 0.68 -11.67
N ALA A 36 25.17 -0.36 -11.33
CA ALA A 36 24.92 -1.13 -10.11
C ALA A 36 25.00 -0.30 -8.83
N ASP A 37 25.91 0.69 -8.79
CA ASP A 37 26.08 1.56 -7.62
C ASP A 37 24.91 2.54 -7.47
N GLU A 38 24.50 3.22 -8.56
CA GLU A 38 23.32 4.09 -8.56
C GLU A 38 22.06 3.32 -8.18
N PHE A 39 21.96 2.07 -8.65
CA PHE A 39 20.86 1.20 -8.29
C PHE A 39 20.83 0.90 -6.78
N ASN A 40 21.96 0.58 -6.17
CA ASN A 40 22.05 0.36 -4.71
C ASN A 40 21.70 1.63 -3.92
N GLU A 41 22.13 2.80 -4.41
CA GLU A 41 21.78 4.08 -3.80
C GLU A 41 20.28 4.39 -3.92
N ILE A 42 19.62 4.03 -5.03
CA ILE A 42 18.16 4.12 -5.19
C ILE A 42 17.47 3.20 -4.18
N GLU A 43 17.94 1.96 -3.99
CA GLU A 43 17.39 1.05 -2.99
C GLU A 43 17.53 1.60 -1.56
N GLU A 44 18.72 2.11 -1.21
CA GLU A 44 18.96 2.71 0.10
C GLU A 44 18.08 3.96 0.30
N ALA A 45 17.94 4.81 -0.73
CA ALA A 45 17.08 5.98 -0.70
C ALA A 45 15.60 5.60 -0.56
N LEU A 46 15.16 4.52 -1.20
CA LEU A 46 13.80 4.00 -1.07
C LEU A 46 13.49 3.61 0.37
N TYR A 47 14.41 2.93 1.06
CA TYR A 47 14.22 2.60 2.47
C TYR A 47 14.34 3.80 3.41
N LYS A 48 15.14 4.82 3.06
CA LYS A 48 15.26 6.05 3.86
C LYS A 48 14.03 6.95 3.75
N HIS A 49 13.44 7.02 2.55
CA HIS A 49 12.43 8.02 2.22
C HIS A 49 11.05 7.43 1.90
N ASP A 50 10.92 6.10 1.88
CA ASP A 50 9.73 5.31 1.56
C ASP A 50 9.10 5.53 0.16
N PHE A 51 9.39 6.63 -0.53
CA PHE A 51 8.78 7.00 -1.80
C PHE A 51 9.79 7.73 -2.68
N LEU A 52 9.96 7.27 -3.91
CA LEU A 52 10.82 7.87 -4.92
C LEU A 52 10.01 8.22 -6.18
N LEU A 53 10.19 9.43 -6.65
CA LEU A 53 9.55 9.96 -7.86
C LEU A 53 10.59 10.25 -8.93
N PHE A 54 10.35 9.74 -10.12
CA PHE A 54 11.06 10.10 -11.34
C PHE A 54 10.06 10.78 -12.26
N ARG A 55 10.32 12.04 -12.62
CA ARG A 55 9.47 12.84 -13.51
C ARG A 55 9.93 12.68 -14.95
N ASP A 56 8.97 12.75 -15.88
CA ASP A 56 9.22 12.84 -17.33
C ASP A 56 10.19 11.75 -17.84
N ILE A 57 9.96 10.50 -17.46
CA ILE A 57 10.77 9.38 -17.95
C ILE A 57 10.07 8.62 -19.07
N ASP A 58 10.86 8.06 -19.99
CA ASP A 58 10.37 7.09 -20.97
C ASP A 58 10.93 5.72 -20.60
N LEU A 59 10.05 4.83 -20.13
CA LEU A 59 10.42 3.52 -19.61
C LEU A 59 9.82 2.40 -20.45
N SER A 60 10.65 1.46 -20.91
CA SER A 60 10.17 0.22 -21.51
C SER A 60 9.64 -0.75 -20.45
N LEU A 61 8.80 -1.70 -20.84
CA LEU A 61 8.36 -2.78 -19.96
C LEU A 61 9.55 -3.52 -19.32
N GLU A 62 10.59 -3.81 -20.11
CA GLU A 62 11.78 -4.52 -19.67
C GLU A 62 12.54 -3.72 -18.60
N GLN A 63 12.66 -2.40 -18.79
CA GLN A 63 13.28 -1.51 -17.83
C GLN A 63 12.46 -1.41 -16.53
N GLN A 64 11.14 -1.26 -16.61
CA GLN A 64 10.27 -1.24 -15.42
C GLN A 64 10.35 -2.55 -14.65
N PHE A 65 10.31 -3.68 -15.36
CA PHE A 65 10.42 -4.99 -14.73
C PHE A 65 11.79 -5.18 -14.06
N ALA A 66 12.88 -4.75 -14.71
CA ALA A 66 14.23 -4.83 -14.14
C ALA A 66 14.37 -4.04 -12.83
N LEU A 67 13.73 -2.88 -12.72
CA LEU A 67 13.71 -2.07 -11.49
C LEU A 67 13.09 -2.82 -10.31
N VAL A 68 11.92 -3.42 -10.52
CA VAL A 68 11.19 -4.12 -9.46
C VAL A 68 11.78 -5.49 -9.16
N LYS A 69 12.52 -6.11 -10.09
CA LYS A 69 13.21 -7.39 -9.87
C LYS A 69 14.22 -7.36 -8.71
N VAL A 70 14.53 -6.21 -8.15
CA VAL A 70 15.32 -6.13 -6.92
C VAL A 70 14.54 -6.52 -5.67
N SER A 71 13.22 -6.37 -5.67
CA SER A 71 12.39 -6.83 -4.54
C SER A 71 12.45 -8.36 -4.32
N VAL A 72 12.88 -9.11 -5.35
CA VAL A 72 13.11 -10.57 -5.30
C VAL A 72 14.59 -10.95 -5.12
N ARG A 73 15.52 -10.00 -4.98
CA ARG A 73 16.93 -10.35 -4.69
C ARG A 73 17.06 -10.82 -3.24
N PRO A 74 17.64 -12.01 -2.98
CA PRO A 74 18.00 -12.44 -1.63
C PRO A 74 18.95 -11.43 -0.97
N GLN A 75 18.82 -11.21 0.34
CA GLN A 75 19.70 -10.29 1.10
C GLN A 75 21.19 -10.72 1.11
N SER A 76 21.52 -11.94 0.70
CA SER A 76 22.92 -12.36 0.61
C SER A 76 23.59 -11.70 -0.60
N ARG A 77 24.60 -10.85 -0.35
CA ARG A 77 25.46 -10.21 -1.36
C ARG A 77 26.26 -11.18 -2.26
N LYS A 78 25.94 -12.48 -2.23
CA LYS A 78 26.53 -13.47 -3.14
C LYS A 78 25.69 -13.46 -4.41
N TYR A 79 26.23 -12.86 -5.47
CA TYR A 79 25.77 -13.08 -6.84
C TYR A 79 25.71 -14.59 -7.08
N VAL A 80 24.52 -15.18 -7.05
CA VAL A 80 24.31 -16.58 -7.42
C VAL A 80 23.64 -16.57 -8.79
N HIS A 81 24.37 -17.05 -9.80
CA HIS A 81 23.86 -17.41 -11.12
C HIS A 81 22.96 -18.64 -11.01
N LYS A 82 21.78 -18.49 -10.41
CA LYS A 82 20.70 -19.44 -10.62
C LYS A 82 19.51 -18.68 -11.19
N THR A 83 18.98 -19.22 -12.28
CA THR A 83 17.72 -18.84 -12.89
C THR A 83 16.61 -19.16 -11.89
N ASP A 84 16.45 -18.27 -10.90
CA ASP A 84 15.45 -18.40 -9.88
C ASP A 84 14.06 -18.27 -10.53
N GLU A 85 13.18 -19.21 -10.18
CA GLU A 85 11.78 -19.22 -10.60
C GLU A 85 11.17 -17.83 -10.39
N MET A 86 10.75 -17.20 -11.49
CA MET A 86 10.32 -15.81 -11.53
C MET A 86 9.15 -15.60 -10.57
N GLY A 87 9.29 -14.67 -9.62
CA GLY A 87 8.29 -14.39 -8.59
C GLY A 87 6.88 -14.17 -9.14
N LYS A 88 5.87 -14.72 -8.45
CA LYS A 88 4.45 -14.51 -8.77
C LYS A 88 4.12 -13.02 -8.54
N GLY A 89 3.44 -12.38 -9.50
CA GLY A 89 2.97 -11.00 -9.35
C GLY A 89 1.84 -10.91 -8.31
N ILE A 90 1.90 -9.91 -7.43
CA ILE A 90 1.00 -9.76 -6.26
C ILE A 90 -0.28 -8.97 -6.57
N VAL A 91 -0.31 -8.24 -7.69
CA VAL A 91 -1.43 -7.34 -8.02
C VAL A 91 -2.63 -8.14 -8.55
N ASP A 92 -3.77 -7.86 -7.92
CA ASP A 92 -5.15 -8.37 -7.97
C ASP A 92 -5.64 -9.09 -9.26
N ALA A 93 -6.68 -9.90 -9.12
CA ALA A 93 -7.36 -10.60 -10.22
C ALA A 93 -7.95 -9.66 -11.30
N TYR A 94 -8.07 -8.37 -10.98
CA TYR A 94 -8.61 -7.30 -11.81
C TYR A 94 -7.57 -6.62 -12.73
N ALA A 95 -6.29 -6.96 -12.57
CA ALA A 95 -5.22 -6.30 -13.29
C ALA A 95 -4.88 -7.06 -14.58
N ASN A 96 -4.95 -6.37 -15.72
CA ASN A 96 -4.80 -7.00 -17.03
C ASN A 96 -3.32 -7.31 -17.30
N LYS A 97 -3.02 -8.55 -17.70
CA LYS A 97 -1.64 -8.96 -17.99
C LYS A 97 -1.21 -8.39 -19.33
N ILE A 98 -0.01 -7.83 -19.39
CA ILE A 98 0.60 -7.47 -20.67
C ILE A 98 1.26 -8.73 -21.26
N PRO A 99 0.93 -9.14 -22.51
CA PRO A 99 1.42 -10.41 -23.06
C PRO A 99 2.95 -10.55 -23.08
N ARG A 100 3.67 -9.46 -23.43
CA ARG A 100 5.14 -9.48 -23.55
C ARG A 100 5.83 -9.67 -22.19
N ILE A 101 5.34 -9.01 -21.14
CA ILE A 101 5.85 -9.12 -19.76
C ILE A 101 4.66 -9.22 -18.79
N PRO A 102 4.15 -10.44 -18.52
CA PRO A 102 2.95 -10.64 -17.70
C PRO A 102 3.09 -10.20 -16.24
N GLN A 103 4.30 -9.94 -15.75
CA GLN A 103 4.55 -9.40 -14.40
C GLN A 103 4.19 -7.91 -14.30
N ILE A 104 4.15 -7.21 -15.43
CA ILE A 104 3.62 -5.86 -15.52
C ILE A 104 2.12 -5.96 -15.80
N ARG A 105 1.37 -5.23 -14.99
CA ARG A 105 -0.07 -5.12 -15.09
C ARG A 105 -0.45 -3.81 -15.75
N LEU A 106 -1.39 -3.89 -16.67
CA LEU A 106 -2.10 -2.74 -17.18
C LEU A 106 -3.29 -2.43 -16.27
N ILE A 107 -3.25 -1.27 -15.62
CA ILE A 107 -4.28 -0.79 -14.70
C ILE A 107 -4.73 0.61 -15.12
N GLY A 108 -5.97 0.99 -14.86
CA GLY A 108 -6.48 2.26 -15.39
C GLY A 108 -7.99 2.37 -15.42
N HIS A 109 -8.48 3.27 -16.26
CA HIS A 109 -9.89 3.51 -16.53
C HIS A 109 -10.12 3.80 -18.01
N GLY A 110 -11.27 3.37 -18.53
CA GLY A 110 -11.69 3.65 -19.91
C GLY A 110 -11.14 2.64 -20.90
N THR A 111 -11.51 2.80 -22.17
CA THR A 111 -11.11 1.91 -23.25
C THR A 111 -9.79 2.37 -23.87
N VAL A 112 -8.85 1.43 -23.98
CA VAL A 112 -7.50 1.63 -24.52
C VAL A 112 -7.34 0.73 -25.74
N TYR A 113 -6.72 1.26 -26.78
CA TYR A 113 -6.47 0.57 -28.05
C TYR A 113 -4.97 0.43 -28.31
N ASP A 114 -4.58 -0.65 -28.97
CA ASP A 114 -3.22 -0.92 -29.48
C ASP A 114 -2.08 -0.71 -28.47
N HIS A 115 -2.26 -1.19 -27.23
CA HIS A 115 -1.29 -0.99 -26.15
C HIS A 115 -0.52 -2.25 -25.81
N GLU A 116 0.80 -2.25 -26.04
CA GLU A 116 1.73 -3.34 -25.68
C GLU A 116 1.28 -4.75 -26.15
N GLY A 117 0.74 -4.82 -27.36
CA GLY A 117 0.25 -6.07 -27.97
C GLY A 117 -1.18 -6.44 -27.59
N ILE A 118 -1.93 -5.53 -26.96
CA ILE A 118 -3.36 -5.68 -26.67
C ILE A 118 -4.15 -4.77 -27.65
N PRO A 119 -4.93 -5.33 -28.59
CA PRO A 119 -5.65 -4.53 -29.58
C PRO A 119 -6.72 -3.60 -28.99
N GLU A 120 -7.50 -4.09 -28.02
CA GLU A 120 -8.52 -3.33 -27.32
C GLU A 120 -8.72 -3.89 -25.92
N ILE A 121 -8.84 -3.00 -24.93
CA ILE A 121 -9.17 -3.38 -23.56
C ILE A 121 -9.88 -2.26 -22.81
N THR A 122 -10.94 -2.61 -22.06
CA THR A 122 -11.62 -1.68 -21.16
C THR A 122 -11.07 -1.86 -19.75
N LEU A 123 -10.37 -0.83 -19.27
CA LEU A 123 -9.84 -0.78 -17.92
C LEU A 123 -10.91 -0.22 -16.98
N ARG A 124 -10.99 -0.80 -15.78
CA ARG A 124 -11.91 -0.35 -14.73
C ARG A 124 -11.13 0.19 -13.55
N HIS A 125 -11.35 1.45 -13.22
CA HIS A 125 -10.90 1.98 -11.95
C HIS A 125 -11.84 1.52 -10.84
N GLU A 126 -11.29 0.86 -9.85
CA GLU A 126 -12.05 0.57 -8.64
C GLU A 126 -12.25 1.85 -7.83
N HIS A 127 -13.45 2.01 -7.28
CA HIS A 127 -13.84 3.18 -6.52
C HIS A 127 -14.67 2.75 -5.32
N HIS A 128 -14.82 3.65 -4.36
CA HIS A 128 -15.40 3.32 -3.06
C HIS A 128 -16.81 2.68 -3.15
N GLU A 129 -17.67 3.06 -4.10
CA GLU A 129 -19.02 2.51 -4.26
C GLU A 129 -19.04 0.98 -4.51
N SER A 130 -18.01 0.43 -5.17
CA SER A 130 -17.95 -1.00 -5.49
C SER A 130 -17.65 -1.87 -4.26
N PHE A 131 -17.10 -1.29 -3.19
CA PHE A 131 -16.52 -2.05 -2.07
C PHE A 131 -16.96 -1.57 -0.68
N GLN A 132 -17.26 -0.28 -0.50
CA GLN A 132 -17.70 0.25 0.79
C GLN A 132 -19.17 -0.05 1.07
N LYS A 133 -19.51 -0.10 2.37
CA LYS A 133 -20.88 -0.33 2.82
C LYS A 133 -21.80 0.85 2.53
N THR A 134 -21.31 2.04 2.83
CA THR A 134 -22.00 3.30 2.55
C THR A 134 -21.39 3.96 1.33
N ARG A 135 -22.13 4.89 0.73
CA ARG A 135 -21.78 5.55 -0.53
C ARG A 135 -21.87 7.05 -0.36
N VAL A 136 -21.06 7.78 -1.12
CA VAL A 136 -21.28 9.21 -1.30
C VAL A 136 -22.56 9.40 -2.14
N PRO A 137 -23.46 10.32 -1.77
CA PRO A 137 -24.64 10.61 -2.60
C PRO A 137 -24.23 11.10 -4.00
N ILE A 138 -24.99 10.71 -5.03
CA ILE A 138 -24.66 11.02 -6.43
C ILE A 138 -24.62 12.54 -6.70
N GLU A 139 -25.44 13.31 -5.98
CA GLU A 139 -25.46 14.77 -6.01
C GLU A 139 -24.16 15.40 -5.47
N ASP A 140 -23.47 14.73 -4.56
CA ASP A 140 -22.18 15.19 -4.01
C ASP A 140 -21.01 14.70 -4.86
N GLU A 141 -21.12 13.53 -5.50
CA GLU A 141 -20.15 13.05 -6.49
C GLU A 141 -20.19 13.86 -7.79
N HIS A 142 -21.37 14.38 -8.14
CA HIS A 142 -21.62 15.17 -9.35
C HIS A 142 -22.37 16.48 -9.01
N PRO A 143 -21.71 17.39 -8.26
CA PRO A 143 -22.34 18.62 -7.81
C PRO A 143 -22.70 19.53 -9.00
N LYS A 144 -23.91 20.08 -8.95
CA LYS A 144 -24.43 21.00 -9.99
C LYS A 144 -24.11 22.48 -9.70
N ASP A 145 -23.69 22.78 -8.47
CA ASP A 145 -23.40 24.13 -8.00
C ASP A 145 -21.94 24.56 -8.22
N GLY A 146 -21.12 23.68 -8.81
CA GLY A 146 -19.71 23.94 -9.08
C GLY A 146 -18.77 23.69 -7.89
N SER A 147 -19.28 23.15 -6.77
CA SER A 147 -18.43 22.67 -5.69
C SER A 147 -17.55 21.48 -6.12
N PRO A 148 -16.41 21.21 -5.44
CA PRO A 148 -15.58 20.07 -5.78
C PRO A 148 -16.34 18.74 -5.60
N PRO A 149 -16.26 17.81 -6.56
CA PRO A 149 -16.83 16.47 -6.43
C PRO A 149 -16.33 15.76 -5.17
N ALA A 150 -17.25 15.20 -4.39
CA ALA A 150 -16.91 14.35 -3.26
C ALA A 150 -16.53 12.93 -3.71
N THR A 151 -15.62 12.30 -2.98
CA THR A 151 -15.20 10.92 -3.17
C THR A 151 -14.70 10.33 -1.85
N ARG A 152 -14.22 9.08 -1.86
CA ARG A 152 -13.61 8.42 -0.70
C ARG A 152 -12.39 7.60 -1.13
N PHE A 153 -11.55 7.28 -0.16
CA PHE A 153 -10.52 6.25 -0.35
C PHE A 153 -11.16 4.91 -0.71
N PHE A 154 -10.58 4.17 -1.65
CA PHE A 154 -11.12 2.86 -2.01
C PHE A 154 -10.87 1.81 -0.92
N ARG A 155 -9.59 1.43 -0.75
CA ARG A 155 -9.12 0.42 0.20
C ARG A 155 -7.68 0.71 0.58
N TRP A 156 -7.41 0.94 1.86
CA TRP A 156 -6.05 1.08 2.38
C TRP A 156 -5.38 -0.29 2.50
N HIS A 157 -4.20 -0.44 1.92
CA HIS A 157 -3.48 -1.73 1.89
C HIS A 157 -1.97 -1.55 1.67
N MET A 158 -1.22 -2.62 1.94
CA MET A 158 0.06 -2.88 1.27
C MET A 158 -0.10 -4.02 0.28
N ASP A 159 0.68 -4.03 -0.80
CA ASP A 159 0.63 -5.06 -1.82
C ASP A 159 1.15 -6.38 -1.26
N SER A 160 0.25 -7.32 -1.03
CA SER A 160 0.59 -8.68 -0.62
C SER A 160 -0.54 -9.64 -0.93
N ALA A 161 -0.19 -10.87 -1.33
CA ALA A 161 -1.15 -11.96 -1.40
C ALA A 161 -1.65 -12.39 -0.01
N LEU A 162 -0.82 -12.18 1.02
CA LEU A 162 -1.06 -12.55 2.43
C LEU A 162 -1.37 -14.04 2.65
N TYR A 163 -1.09 -14.87 1.65
CA TYR A 163 -1.14 -16.32 1.66
C TYR A 163 -0.09 -16.84 0.69
N GLU A 164 0.67 -17.87 1.09
CA GLU A 164 1.77 -18.52 0.34
C GLU A 164 2.97 -17.60 0.03
N SER A 165 2.74 -16.43 -0.55
CA SER A 165 3.77 -15.48 -0.97
C SER A 165 4.01 -14.38 0.05
N SER A 166 5.27 -13.95 0.16
CA SER A 166 5.69 -12.86 1.05
C SER A 166 5.36 -11.48 0.46
N PRO A 167 5.05 -10.46 1.29
CA PRO A 167 4.79 -9.09 0.84
C PRO A 167 5.92 -8.56 -0.02
N SER A 168 5.57 -7.82 -1.07
CA SER A 168 6.56 -7.15 -1.91
C SER A 168 7.40 -6.19 -1.07
N LYS A 169 8.70 -6.07 -1.38
CA LYS A 169 9.56 -5.02 -0.79
C LYS A 169 9.22 -3.65 -1.37
N ALA A 170 8.94 -3.58 -2.66
CA ALA A 170 8.73 -2.35 -3.40
C ALA A 170 7.72 -2.54 -4.54
N THR A 171 6.95 -1.49 -4.81
CA THR A 171 6.01 -1.46 -5.94
C THR A 171 6.39 -0.28 -6.83
N ALA A 172 6.34 -0.49 -8.15
CA ALA A 172 6.50 0.55 -9.15
C ALA A 172 5.20 0.81 -9.89
N LEU A 173 4.79 2.07 -9.96
CA LEU A 173 3.65 2.56 -10.73
C LEU A 173 4.17 3.57 -11.74
N TYR A 174 3.95 3.29 -13.02
CA TYR A 174 4.36 4.14 -14.13
C TYR A 174 3.14 4.69 -14.87
N ALA A 175 3.03 6.01 -14.92
CA ALA A 175 1.91 6.73 -15.51
C ALA A 175 2.12 6.92 -17.01
N ILE A 176 1.32 6.22 -17.82
CA ILE A 176 1.34 6.38 -19.29
C ILE A 176 0.44 7.54 -19.69
N GLN A 177 -0.78 7.54 -19.15
CA GLN A 177 -1.80 8.56 -19.43
C GLN A 177 -2.58 8.86 -18.17
N VAL A 178 -2.59 10.14 -17.78
CA VAL A 178 -3.28 10.66 -16.61
C VAL A 178 -4.31 11.68 -17.06
N PRO A 179 -5.62 11.44 -16.85
CA PRO A 179 -6.64 12.42 -17.20
C PRO A 179 -6.55 13.61 -16.24
N GLN A 180 -6.78 14.80 -16.77
CA GLN A 180 -6.83 16.02 -15.98
C GLN A 180 -8.30 16.39 -15.69
N GLY A 181 -8.51 17.07 -14.57
CA GLY A 181 -9.84 17.47 -14.12
C GLY A 181 -9.81 18.33 -12.86
N PRO A 182 -10.98 18.79 -12.41
CA PRO A 182 -11.07 19.53 -11.15
C PRO A 182 -10.60 18.66 -9.98
N ALA A 183 -10.10 19.31 -8.94
CA ALA A 183 -9.82 18.64 -7.67
C ALA A 183 -11.10 18.02 -7.10
N GLN A 184 -10.94 16.93 -6.36
CA GLN A 184 -12.00 16.22 -5.65
C GLN A 184 -11.77 16.36 -4.14
N THR A 185 -12.84 16.23 -3.37
CA THR A 185 -12.80 16.21 -1.91
C THR A 185 -13.01 14.79 -1.41
N VAL A 186 -11.99 14.20 -0.79
CA VAL A 186 -12.13 12.95 -0.08
C VAL A 186 -12.81 13.22 1.25
N ARG A 187 -13.97 12.59 1.48
CA ARG A 187 -14.66 12.60 2.77
C ARG A 187 -14.39 11.32 3.53
N TYR A 188 -14.09 11.42 4.81
CA TYR A 188 -13.83 10.23 5.63
C TYR A 188 -15.14 9.59 6.11
N ASP A 189 -16.17 10.41 6.38
CA ASP A 189 -17.52 9.99 6.76
C ASP A 189 -17.56 8.94 7.88
N ASP A 190 -16.63 9.04 8.84
CA ASP A 190 -16.57 8.22 10.06
C ASP A 190 -16.95 9.01 11.32
N GLY A 191 -17.56 10.18 11.13
CA GLY A 191 -17.97 11.10 12.19
C GLY A 191 -16.88 12.10 12.62
N SER A 192 -15.67 12.01 12.09
CA SER A 192 -14.58 12.97 12.37
C SER A 192 -14.81 14.35 11.74
N GLY A 193 -15.50 14.40 10.59
CA GLY A 193 -15.55 15.59 9.74
C GLY A 193 -14.27 15.82 8.94
N ASP A 194 -13.33 14.87 8.94
CA ASP A 194 -12.10 14.95 8.16
C ASP A 194 -12.41 14.96 6.66
N GLU A 195 -11.74 15.87 5.95
CA GLU A 195 -11.75 15.97 4.49
C GLU A 195 -10.33 16.19 3.96
N LEU A 196 -10.06 15.71 2.75
CA LEU A 196 -8.78 15.89 2.06
C LEU A 196 -9.00 16.26 0.59
N SER A 197 -8.47 17.39 0.15
CA SER A 197 -8.48 17.77 -1.27
C SER A 197 -7.42 16.99 -2.04
N VAL A 198 -7.79 16.43 -3.19
CA VAL A 198 -6.94 15.60 -4.04
C VAL A 198 -7.13 15.92 -5.52
N THR A 199 -6.12 15.65 -6.34
CA THR A 199 -6.29 15.71 -7.80
C THR A 199 -7.04 14.48 -8.30
N LEU A 200 -7.66 14.59 -9.48
CA LEU A 200 -8.30 13.46 -10.13
C LEU A 200 -7.31 12.30 -10.32
N GLY A 201 -7.72 11.08 -9.93
CA GLY A 201 -6.91 9.87 -10.14
C GLY A 201 -5.71 9.71 -9.20
N THR A 202 -5.76 10.40 -8.06
CA THR A 202 -4.75 10.33 -7.00
C THR A 202 -4.51 8.90 -6.51
N THR A 203 -3.25 8.62 -6.19
CA THR A 203 -2.90 7.53 -5.25
C THR A 203 -2.42 8.17 -3.95
N ALA A 204 -3.10 7.84 -2.85
CA ALA A 204 -2.80 8.38 -1.54
C ALA A 204 -1.93 7.40 -0.75
N PHE A 205 -0.94 7.93 -0.03
CA PHE A 205 0.04 7.16 0.75
C PHE A 205 0.04 7.60 2.21
N ALA A 206 0.19 6.64 3.11
CA ALA A 206 0.36 6.90 4.53
C ALA A 206 1.53 6.08 5.08
N SER A 207 2.39 6.73 5.87
CA SER A 207 3.65 6.12 6.36
C SER A 207 3.43 5.32 7.63
N GLY A 208 3.72 4.02 7.58
CA GLY A 208 3.67 3.15 8.76
C GLY A 208 4.61 3.60 9.88
N LYS A 209 5.72 4.28 9.55
CA LYS A 209 6.63 4.89 10.55
C LYS A 209 5.91 6.01 11.29
N ILE A 210 5.31 6.95 10.56
CA ILE A 210 4.54 8.05 11.16
C ILE A 210 3.40 7.47 12.00
N MET A 211 2.67 6.48 11.48
CA MET A 211 1.59 5.81 12.23
C MET A 211 2.09 5.26 13.56
N PHE A 212 3.22 4.54 13.55
CA PHE A 212 3.80 4.02 14.78
C PHE A 212 4.25 5.14 15.72
N ASP A 213 4.94 6.17 15.21
CA ASP A 213 5.50 7.26 16.00
C ASP A 213 4.43 8.08 16.74
N ILE A 214 3.23 8.23 16.18
CA ILE A 214 2.12 8.96 16.81
C ILE A 214 1.27 8.10 17.75
N LEU A 215 1.48 6.77 17.80
CA LEU A 215 0.72 5.93 18.72
C LEU A 215 0.97 6.35 20.19
N PRO A 216 -0.07 6.34 21.03
CA PRO A 216 0.09 6.36 22.48
C PRO A 216 1.04 5.26 22.96
N LYS A 217 1.75 5.50 24.06
CA LYS A 217 2.78 4.58 24.58
C LYS A 217 2.26 3.15 24.75
N GLU A 218 1.03 3.01 25.20
CA GLU A 218 0.39 1.73 25.52
C GLU A 218 0.07 0.95 24.23
N LEU A 219 -0.26 1.66 23.15
CA LEU A 219 -0.44 1.06 21.84
C LEU A 219 0.89 0.76 21.15
N LYS A 220 1.96 1.54 21.39
CA LYS A 220 3.32 1.17 20.96
C LYS A 220 3.78 -0.11 21.64
N SER A 221 3.56 -0.22 22.95
CA SER A 221 3.87 -1.41 23.75
C SER A 221 3.17 -2.64 23.20
N PHE A 222 1.87 -2.53 22.89
CA PHE A 222 1.11 -3.60 22.26
C PHE A 222 1.64 -3.92 20.85
N ALA A 223 1.84 -2.91 20.01
CA ALA A 223 2.25 -3.08 18.61
C ALA A 223 3.56 -3.86 18.45
N VAL A 224 4.55 -3.61 19.31
CA VAL A 224 5.85 -4.29 19.21
C VAL A 224 5.83 -5.76 19.66
N ARG A 225 4.74 -6.21 20.29
CA ARG A 225 4.56 -7.61 20.75
C ARG A 225 3.48 -8.36 19.99
N ALA A 226 2.66 -7.64 19.21
CA ALA A 226 1.53 -8.18 18.48
C ALA A 226 1.94 -8.75 17.11
N TRP A 227 1.23 -9.78 16.69
CA TRP A 227 1.35 -10.46 15.41
C TRP A 227 -0.02 -10.61 14.76
N ALA A 228 -0.13 -10.24 13.50
CA ALA A 228 -1.31 -10.40 12.66
C ALA A 228 -1.26 -11.74 11.96
N ARG A 229 -2.28 -12.58 12.18
CA ARG A 229 -2.54 -13.76 11.34
C ARG A 229 -3.62 -13.39 10.32
N TYR A 230 -3.40 -13.81 9.09
CA TYR A 230 -4.30 -13.55 7.96
C TYR A 230 -5.12 -14.79 7.65
N ALA A 231 -6.31 -14.60 7.06
CA ALA A 231 -7.09 -15.72 6.57
C ALA A 231 -6.37 -16.39 5.37
N PRO A 232 -6.50 -17.72 5.20
CA PRO A 232 -6.12 -18.36 3.94
C PRO A 232 -6.96 -17.79 2.79
N HIS A 233 -6.36 -17.66 1.60
CA HIS A 233 -6.99 -17.03 0.43
C HIS A 233 -7.78 -15.76 0.80
N PRO A 234 -7.14 -14.74 1.41
CA PRO A 234 -7.84 -13.69 2.15
C PRO A 234 -8.82 -12.90 1.30
N PHE A 235 -8.52 -12.70 0.01
CA PHE A 235 -9.41 -12.03 -0.94
C PHE A 235 -10.66 -12.85 -1.29
N GLU A 236 -10.55 -14.19 -1.28
CA GLU A 236 -11.72 -15.06 -1.41
C GLU A 236 -12.57 -15.05 -0.13
N TRP A 237 -11.90 -15.11 1.02
CA TRP A 237 -12.50 -15.07 2.35
C TRP A 237 -13.34 -13.81 2.57
N MET A 238 -12.81 -12.63 2.21
CA MET A 238 -13.49 -11.35 2.42
C MET A 238 -14.32 -10.86 1.22
N ALA A 239 -14.47 -11.65 0.15
CA ALA A 239 -15.06 -11.20 -1.12
C ALA A 239 -16.47 -10.58 -1.00
N ARG A 240 -17.26 -11.00 0.01
CA ARG A 240 -18.62 -10.51 0.26
C ARG A 240 -18.70 -9.41 1.32
N ALA A 241 -17.65 -9.23 2.11
CA ALA A 241 -17.60 -8.16 3.10
C ALA A 241 -17.53 -6.78 2.43
N ARG A 242 -17.83 -5.74 3.19
CA ARG A 242 -17.80 -4.36 2.73
C ARG A 242 -16.87 -3.54 3.60
N ALA A 243 -16.18 -2.58 2.98
CA ALA A 243 -15.29 -1.68 3.70
C ALA A 243 -16.05 -0.60 4.46
N THR A 244 -15.38 -0.09 5.49
CA THR A 244 -15.77 1.12 6.21
C THR A 244 -15.71 2.34 5.28
N SER A 245 -16.34 3.45 5.67
CA SER A 245 -16.35 4.70 4.88
C SER A 245 -14.95 5.27 4.59
N THR A 246 -13.99 5.03 5.47
CA THR A 246 -12.60 5.46 5.26
C THR A 246 -11.78 4.53 4.36
N GLY A 247 -12.36 3.40 3.93
CA GLY A 247 -11.63 2.33 3.23
C GLY A 247 -10.59 1.62 4.09
N LEU A 248 -10.54 1.91 5.41
CA LEU A 248 -9.60 1.35 6.36
C LEU A 248 -10.26 0.18 7.09
N GLY A 249 -10.16 -1.01 6.51
CA GLY A 249 -10.72 -2.24 7.08
C GLY A 249 -12.13 -2.54 6.58
N LEU A 250 -12.78 -3.48 7.25
CA LEU A 250 -14.09 -4.02 6.87
C LEU A 250 -15.12 -3.83 7.97
N GLU A 251 -16.37 -3.72 7.57
CA GLU A 251 -17.53 -3.76 8.46
C GLU A 251 -17.70 -5.15 9.10
N ASN A 252 -18.27 -5.17 10.30
CA ASN A 252 -18.48 -6.38 11.09
C ASN A 252 -19.85 -7.00 10.85
N GLU A 253 -20.06 -7.49 9.63
CA GLU A 253 -21.36 -8.01 9.17
C GLU A 253 -21.43 -9.54 9.13
N GLY A 254 -20.33 -10.25 9.42
CA GLY A 254 -20.27 -11.72 9.35
C GLY A 254 -20.45 -12.26 7.93
N LEU A 255 -19.99 -11.51 6.93
CA LEU A 255 -20.13 -11.84 5.51
C LEU A 255 -18.92 -12.59 4.94
N GLU A 256 -17.91 -12.82 5.76
CA GLU A 256 -16.73 -13.59 5.39
C GLU A 256 -17.12 -15.04 5.13
N LYS A 257 -16.48 -15.67 4.13
CA LYS A 257 -16.73 -17.08 3.85
C LYS A 257 -16.21 -17.96 5.01
N PRO A 258 -16.94 -19.02 5.40
CA PRO A 258 -16.39 -20.05 6.28
C PRO A 258 -15.14 -20.69 5.66
N LEU A 259 -14.12 -20.96 6.48
CA LEU A 259 -12.79 -21.41 6.00
C LEU A 259 -12.83 -22.75 5.26
N ASP A 260 -13.79 -23.62 5.58
CA ASP A 260 -14.04 -24.92 4.97
C ASP A 260 -14.70 -24.82 3.59
N THR A 261 -15.21 -23.64 3.22
CA THR A 261 -15.81 -23.37 1.90
C THR A 261 -14.89 -22.63 0.93
N LEU A 262 -13.67 -22.30 1.39
CA LEU A 262 -12.66 -21.69 0.55
C LEU A 262 -12.05 -22.70 -0.42
N SER A 263 -11.35 -22.20 -1.43
CA SER A 263 -10.43 -23.02 -2.21
C SER A 263 -9.47 -23.77 -1.27
N SER A 264 -9.10 -25.01 -1.62
CA SER A 264 -8.18 -25.82 -0.81
C SER A 264 -6.93 -25.02 -0.42
N TRP A 265 -6.58 -25.11 0.86
CA TRP A 265 -5.49 -24.33 1.45
C TRP A 265 -4.76 -25.14 2.51
N ASP A 266 -3.50 -24.79 2.72
CA ASP A 266 -2.62 -25.45 3.68
C ASP A 266 -2.26 -24.47 4.80
N GLU A 267 -2.29 -24.93 6.06
CA GLU A 267 -2.04 -24.10 7.24
C GLU A 267 -0.61 -23.52 7.26
N ASP A 268 0.37 -24.23 6.75
CA ASP A 268 1.77 -23.79 6.66
C ASP A 268 1.98 -22.62 5.68
N LYS A 269 1.03 -22.40 4.77
CA LYS A 269 1.02 -21.28 3.83
C LYS A 269 0.31 -20.04 4.38
N VAL A 270 -0.42 -20.17 5.49
CA VAL A 270 -1.05 -19.03 6.15
C VAL A 270 0.03 -18.10 6.70
N LYS A 271 -0.11 -16.80 6.41
CA LYS A 271 0.88 -15.83 6.83
C LYS A 271 0.56 -15.29 8.23
N VAL A 272 1.61 -15.19 9.03
CA VAL A 272 1.60 -14.54 10.35
C VAL A 272 2.77 -13.56 10.39
N TYR A 273 2.49 -12.28 10.54
CA TYR A 273 3.49 -11.21 10.53
C TYR A 273 3.44 -10.37 11.79
N PRO A 274 4.56 -9.79 12.24
CA PRO A 274 4.52 -8.82 13.32
C PRO A 274 3.67 -7.61 12.91
N PHE A 275 3.02 -6.95 13.86
CA PHE A 275 2.27 -5.70 13.62
C PHE A 275 3.17 -4.57 13.15
N VAL A 276 4.43 -4.61 13.58
CA VAL A 276 5.42 -3.56 13.31
C VAL A 276 6.59 -4.16 12.56
N TRP A 277 6.91 -3.60 11.41
CA TRP A 277 8.02 -4.06 10.57
C TRP A 277 9.21 -3.13 10.75
N LYS A 278 10.39 -3.71 10.93
CA LYS A 278 11.64 -2.98 11.09
C LYS A 278 12.26 -2.69 9.73
N ASN A 279 12.50 -1.41 9.46
CA ASN A 279 13.19 -0.97 8.27
C ASN A 279 14.67 -1.43 8.31
N PRO A 280 15.16 -2.15 7.30
CA PRO A 280 16.50 -2.74 7.33
C PRO A 280 17.62 -1.70 7.21
N VAL A 281 17.34 -0.51 6.68
CA VAL A 281 18.34 0.57 6.50
C VAL A 281 18.29 1.55 7.66
N THR A 282 17.10 2.03 8.03
CA THR A 282 16.98 3.08 9.06
C THR A 282 16.83 2.54 10.47
N GLY A 283 16.48 1.24 10.62
CA GLY A 283 16.11 0.65 11.91
C GLY A 283 14.79 1.14 12.48
N SER A 284 14.08 2.02 11.78
CA SER A 284 12.77 2.55 12.20
C SER A 284 11.71 1.46 12.23
N LEU A 285 10.71 1.65 13.08
CA LEU A 285 9.58 0.75 13.26
C LEU A 285 8.37 1.30 12.51
N HIS A 286 7.77 0.48 11.63
CA HIS A 286 6.62 0.85 10.81
C HIS A 286 5.42 0.00 11.20
N LEU A 287 4.30 0.59 11.62
CA LEU A 287 3.04 -0.13 11.82
C LEU A 287 2.52 -0.60 10.45
N GLN A 288 2.48 -1.92 10.23
CA GLN A 288 2.21 -2.55 8.94
C GLN A 288 1.30 -3.77 9.12
N VAL A 289 0.01 -3.55 8.93
CA VAL A 289 -1.05 -4.56 9.05
C VAL A 289 -2.05 -4.34 7.92
N HIS A 290 -2.49 -5.41 7.26
CA HIS A 290 -3.55 -5.29 6.25
C HIS A 290 -4.90 -5.17 6.95
N PRO A 291 -5.57 -4.00 6.93
CA PRO A 291 -6.74 -3.79 7.76
C PRO A 291 -7.94 -4.64 7.33
N CYS A 292 -8.04 -5.00 6.05
CA CYS A 292 -9.16 -5.81 5.56
C CYS A 292 -8.95 -7.33 5.72
N ALA A 293 -7.71 -7.81 5.70
CA ALA A 293 -7.41 -9.24 5.53
C ALA A 293 -6.97 -9.95 6.81
N ILE A 294 -6.68 -9.18 7.87
CA ILE A 294 -6.34 -9.73 9.18
C ILE A 294 -7.55 -10.48 9.76
N SER A 295 -7.32 -11.69 10.25
CA SER A 295 -8.33 -12.53 10.88
C SER A 295 -8.14 -12.60 12.39
N GLU A 296 -6.90 -12.61 12.87
CA GLU A 296 -6.58 -12.84 14.28
C GLU A 296 -5.36 -12.01 14.71
N ILE A 297 -5.27 -11.74 16.02
CA ILE A 297 -4.10 -11.10 16.63
C ILE A 297 -3.52 -12.00 17.71
N HIS A 298 -2.23 -12.32 17.61
CA HIS A 298 -1.48 -12.98 18.67
C HIS A 298 -0.62 -11.95 19.40
N ASN A 299 -0.58 -12.00 20.72
CA ASN A 299 0.39 -11.28 21.54
C ASN A 299 1.27 -12.31 22.25
N CYS A 300 2.53 -12.35 21.86
CA CYS A 300 3.45 -13.43 22.23
C CYS A 300 4.11 -13.26 23.61
N ARG A 301 3.83 -12.16 24.35
CA ARG A 301 4.52 -11.91 25.62
C ARG A 301 3.60 -11.36 26.70
N SER A 302 3.60 -12.06 27.84
CA SER A 302 3.03 -11.60 29.09
C SER A 302 3.94 -10.53 29.71
N ASP A 303 3.38 -9.37 30.02
CA ASP A 303 4.08 -8.24 30.62
C ASP A 303 3.15 -7.49 31.61
N PRO A 304 3.41 -7.59 32.94
CA PRO A 304 2.57 -6.97 33.95
C PRO A 304 2.36 -5.47 33.72
N GLY A 305 1.13 -4.99 33.84
CA GLY A 305 0.82 -3.56 33.72
C GLY A 305 0.63 -3.04 32.28
N THR A 306 0.73 -3.91 31.27
CA THR A 306 0.52 -3.54 29.87
C THR A 306 -0.80 -4.09 29.30
N LEU A 307 -1.26 -3.57 28.16
CA LEU A 307 -2.44 -4.13 27.47
C LEU A 307 -2.17 -5.60 27.06
N TYR A 308 -3.08 -6.50 27.43
CA TYR A 308 -2.96 -7.95 27.26
C TYR A 308 -1.72 -8.52 27.99
N SER A 309 -1.60 -8.21 29.28
CA SER A 309 -0.45 -8.52 30.15
C SER A 309 -0.16 -10.00 30.34
N ASP A 310 -1.07 -10.91 30.03
CA ASP A 310 -0.84 -12.36 30.12
C ASP A 310 -0.44 -12.96 28.77
N GLY A 311 -0.16 -12.11 27.76
CA GLY A 311 -0.21 -12.54 26.36
C GLY A 311 -1.67 -12.65 25.93
N GLY A 312 -1.91 -13.04 24.68
CA GLY A 312 -3.29 -13.20 24.24
C GLY A 312 -3.43 -13.65 22.80
N HIS A 313 -4.58 -14.25 22.52
CA HIS A 313 -5.00 -14.60 21.17
C HIS A 313 -6.41 -14.05 20.97
N ILE A 314 -6.52 -13.03 20.12
CA ILE A 314 -7.77 -12.35 19.82
C ILE A 314 -8.31 -12.93 18.52
N THR A 315 -9.38 -13.70 18.63
CA THR A 315 -10.08 -14.35 17.51
C THR A 315 -11.44 -13.72 17.20
N ASP A 316 -11.96 -12.87 18.09
CA ASP A 316 -13.14 -12.07 17.83
C ASP A 316 -12.82 -11.02 16.75
N LEU A 317 -13.35 -11.23 15.54
CA LEU A 317 -13.08 -10.40 14.37
C LEU A 317 -13.46 -8.92 14.58
N ARG A 318 -14.55 -8.65 15.30
CA ARG A 318 -14.96 -7.28 15.62
C ARG A 318 -13.87 -6.63 16.46
N LYS A 319 -13.37 -7.32 17.48
CA LYS A 319 -12.30 -6.80 18.32
C LYS A 319 -10.99 -6.60 17.57
N VAL A 320 -10.62 -7.54 16.68
CA VAL A 320 -9.46 -7.42 15.80
C VAL A 320 -9.54 -6.14 14.97
N ARG A 321 -10.66 -5.91 14.30
CA ARG A 321 -10.88 -4.73 13.46
C ARG A 321 -10.89 -3.42 14.26
N GLU A 322 -11.54 -3.39 15.42
CA GLU A 322 -11.54 -2.23 16.31
C GLU A 322 -10.12 -1.83 16.73
N ILE A 323 -9.27 -2.80 17.06
CA ILE A 323 -7.87 -2.55 17.46
C ILE A 323 -7.09 -1.99 16.28
N VAL A 324 -7.16 -2.63 15.12
CA VAL A 324 -6.41 -2.20 13.93
C VAL A 324 -6.88 -0.81 13.47
N TYR A 325 -8.19 -0.56 13.45
CA TYR A 325 -8.74 0.75 13.12
C TYR A 325 -8.25 1.82 14.09
N LYS A 326 -8.32 1.56 15.41
CA LYS A 326 -7.84 2.50 16.44
C LYS A 326 -6.36 2.84 16.27
N MET A 327 -5.53 1.90 15.81
CA MET A 327 -4.10 2.11 15.62
C MET A 327 -3.77 2.81 14.29
N GLN A 328 -4.46 2.49 13.20
CA GLN A 328 -4.15 3.02 11.87
C GLN A 328 -4.92 4.29 11.51
N ARG A 329 -6.15 4.49 12.01
CA ARG A 329 -6.99 5.65 11.66
C ARG A 329 -6.33 7.00 11.94
N PRO A 330 -5.63 7.23 13.07
CA PRO A 330 -4.88 8.47 13.30
C PRO A 330 -3.78 8.69 12.26
N GLY A 331 -3.19 7.60 11.75
CA GLY A 331 -2.12 7.61 10.76
C GLY A 331 -2.56 8.03 9.35
N ILE A 332 -3.86 7.99 9.07
CA ILE A 332 -4.45 8.48 7.82
C ILE A 332 -5.20 9.80 8.02
N ALA A 333 -4.93 10.58 9.09
CA ALA A 333 -5.50 11.92 9.22
C ALA A 333 -5.13 12.81 8.00
N PRO A 334 -5.95 13.80 7.61
CA PRO A 334 -5.72 14.59 6.38
C PRO A 334 -4.33 15.23 6.26
N ASN A 335 -3.71 15.59 7.39
CA ASN A 335 -2.36 16.16 7.42
C ASN A 335 -1.23 15.12 7.40
N LEU A 336 -1.56 13.83 7.50
CA LEU A 336 -0.62 12.70 7.51
C LEU A 336 -0.74 11.78 6.29
N VAL A 337 -1.48 12.23 5.26
CA VAL A 337 -1.63 11.53 3.98
C VAL A 337 -0.92 12.34 2.89
N TYR A 338 -0.11 11.67 2.08
CA TYR A 338 0.46 12.25 0.86
C TYR A 338 -0.38 11.81 -0.35
N PRO A 339 -1.26 12.69 -0.89
CA PRO A 339 -1.95 12.44 -2.14
C PRO A 339 -1.04 12.80 -3.32
N HIS A 340 -0.53 11.81 -4.05
CA HIS A 340 0.39 12.07 -5.16
C HIS A 340 -0.37 12.64 -6.38
N PRO A 341 -0.03 13.86 -6.85
CA PRO A 341 -0.62 14.46 -8.04
C PRO A 341 0.09 13.94 -9.29
N TRP A 342 -0.45 12.85 -9.86
CA TRP A 342 0.11 12.20 -11.04
C TRP A 342 0.19 13.12 -12.25
N GLU A 343 1.31 13.06 -12.96
CA GLU A 343 1.54 13.60 -14.29
C GLU A 343 1.87 12.45 -15.26
N ASN A 344 1.72 12.70 -16.56
CA ASN A 344 2.18 11.74 -17.56
C ASN A 344 3.68 11.52 -17.38
N LYS A 345 4.12 10.27 -17.59
CA LYS A 345 5.52 9.85 -17.48
C LYS A 345 6.13 9.93 -16.08
N ASP A 346 5.29 10.08 -15.05
CA ASP A 346 5.72 9.83 -13.68
C ASP A 346 5.96 8.35 -13.46
N LEU A 347 7.11 8.04 -12.88
CA LEU A 347 7.35 6.76 -12.22
C LEU A 347 7.47 6.98 -10.72
N VAL A 348 6.62 6.30 -9.98
CA VAL A 348 6.74 6.18 -8.53
C VAL A 348 7.25 4.79 -8.20
N ILE A 349 8.29 4.73 -7.38
CA ILE A 349 8.73 3.52 -6.69
C ILE A 349 8.53 3.76 -5.19
N PHE A 350 7.79 2.90 -4.51
CA PHE A 350 7.54 3.06 -3.07
C PHE A 350 7.86 1.80 -2.27
N ASN A 351 8.29 2.01 -1.02
CA ASN A 351 8.57 0.98 -0.03
C ASN A 351 7.24 0.36 0.42
N ASN A 352 6.86 -0.75 -0.22
CA ASN A 352 5.62 -1.45 0.07
C ASN A 352 5.60 -2.06 1.49
N ARG A 353 6.76 -2.22 2.12
CA ARG A 353 6.88 -2.63 3.53
C ARG A 353 6.91 -1.46 4.51
N GLY A 354 6.94 -0.23 4.01
CA GLY A 354 6.99 0.98 4.82
C GLY A 354 5.70 1.79 4.78
N LEU A 355 4.90 1.65 3.72
CA LEU A 355 3.69 2.43 3.45
C LEU A 355 2.45 1.54 3.31
N ILE A 356 1.30 2.10 3.66
CA ILE A 356 0.03 1.67 3.08
C ILE A 356 -0.44 2.72 2.07
N HIS A 357 -1.20 2.29 1.08
CA HIS A 357 -1.66 3.16 0.01
C HIS A 357 -3.08 2.79 -0.44
N THR A 358 -3.69 3.71 -1.18
CA THR A 358 -5.03 3.54 -1.73
C THR A 358 -5.24 4.42 -2.97
N ILE A 359 -6.09 3.95 -3.88
CA ILE A 359 -6.55 4.74 -5.01
C ILE A 359 -7.75 5.59 -4.60
N VAL A 360 -7.89 6.74 -5.26
CA VAL A 360 -8.91 7.75 -4.94
C VAL A 360 -9.53 8.29 -6.22
N GLY A 361 -10.82 8.53 -6.15
CA GLY A 361 -11.56 9.27 -7.15
C GLY A 361 -12.54 8.42 -7.95
N PHE A 362 -13.29 9.12 -8.78
CA PHE A 362 -14.19 8.56 -9.77
C PHE A 362 -13.84 9.19 -11.11
N PHE A 363 -13.69 8.36 -12.13
CA PHE A 363 -13.49 8.82 -13.49
C PHE A 363 -14.80 8.75 -14.26
N ARG A 364 -15.10 9.80 -15.00
CA ARG A 364 -16.17 9.76 -15.99
C ARG A 364 -15.80 8.80 -17.13
N PRO A 365 -16.79 8.29 -17.90
CA PRO A 365 -16.53 7.36 -18.99
C PRO A 365 -15.53 7.87 -20.05
N ASP A 366 -15.46 9.18 -20.26
CA ASP A 366 -14.56 9.84 -21.23
C ASP A 366 -13.13 10.04 -20.69
N GLN A 367 -12.89 9.84 -19.39
CA GLN A 367 -11.61 10.10 -18.75
C GLN A 367 -10.71 8.87 -18.75
N VAL A 368 -9.90 8.71 -19.80
CA VAL A 368 -9.00 7.57 -19.93
C VAL A 368 -7.75 7.73 -19.04
N ARG A 369 -7.46 6.71 -18.24
CA ARG A 369 -6.26 6.59 -17.40
C ARG A 369 -5.54 5.29 -17.73
N VAL A 370 -4.23 5.34 -17.95
CA VAL A 370 -3.41 4.18 -18.31
C VAL A 370 -2.13 4.16 -17.50
N PHE A 371 -1.91 3.07 -16.76
CA PHE A 371 -0.76 2.88 -15.89
C PHE A 371 -0.19 1.47 -16.09
N HIS A 372 1.12 1.37 -15.96
CA HIS A 372 1.81 0.10 -15.78
C HIS A 372 2.14 -0.07 -14.30
N GLY A 373 1.57 -1.09 -13.66
CA GLY A 373 1.88 -1.48 -12.28
C GLY A 373 2.75 -2.72 -12.22
N CYS A 374 3.77 -2.71 -11.37
CA CYS A 374 4.62 -3.88 -11.14
C CYS A 374 4.92 -4.04 -9.64
N SER A 375 4.55 -5.20 -9.09
CA SER A 375 4.86 -5.61 -7.73
C SER A 375 5.09 -7.13 -7.72
N LEU A 376 6.23 -7.54 -7.18
CA LEU A 376 6.67 -8.94 -7.14
C LEU A 376 6.70 -9.43 -5.70
N ALA A 377 6.42 -10.73 -5.50
CA ALA A 377 6.57 -11.36 -4.19
C ALA A 377 7.97 -11.12 -3.61
N GLY A 378 8.02 -10.82 -2.31
CA GLY A 378 9.31 -10.67 -1.62
C GLY A 378 10.07 -11.99 -1.60
N SER A 379 11.40 -11.91 -1.69
CA SER A 379 12.28 -13.09 -1.53
C SER A 379 12.47 -13.51 -0.06
N ASP A 380 12.02 -12.68 0.88
CA ASP A 380 12.16 -12.83 2.32
C ASP A 380 10.91 -12.32 3.03
N GLU A 381 10.79 -12.62 4.32
CA GLU A 381 9.70 -12.15 5.16
C GLU A 381 10.04 -10.80 5.81
N PRO A 382 9.04 -9.96 6.15
CA PRO A 382 9.26 -8.75 6.92
C PRO A 382 9.88 -9.08 8.29
N THR A 383 10.92 -8.33 8.66
CA THR A 383 11.55 -8.46 9.98
C THR A 383 10.77 -7.65 11.00
N GLY A 384 10.46 -8.25 12.15
CA GLY A 384 9.78 -7.58 13.27
C GLY A 384 10.71 -6.74 14.15
N PRO A 385 10.19 -6.23 15.28
CA PRO A 385 10.98 -5.52 16.27
C PRO A 385 12.04 -6.44 16.90
N SER A 386 13.22 -5.91 17.18
CA SER A 386 14.26 -6.63 17.94
C SER A 386 13.91 -6.72 19.43
N LYS A 387 14.67 -7.52 20.19
CA LYS A 387 14.52 -7.59 21.66
C LYS A 387 14.69 -6.22 22.32
N GLU A 388 15.62 -5.39 21.83
CA GLU A 388 15.85 -4.03 22.32
C GLU A 388 14.66 -3.12 22.02
N ASP A 389 14.09 -3.23 20.82
CA ASP A 389 12.89 -2.47 20.44
C ASP A 389 11.70 -2.83 21.35
N ILE A 390 11.52 -4.10 21.65
CA ILE A 390 10.48 -4.56 22.58
C ILE A 390 10.73 -3.97 23.97
N LEU A 391 11.94 -4.10 24.52
CA LEU A 391 12.28 -3.56 25.85
C LEU A 391 12.12 -2.04 25.94
N LYS A 392 12.34 -1.31 24.84
CA LYS A 392 12.16 0.15 24.79
C LYS A 392 10.71 0.59 24.97
N TRP A 393 9.75 -0.22 24.50
CA TRP A 393 8.33 0.15 24.46
C TRP A 393 7.45 -0.67 25.42
N VAL A 394 7.97 -1.75 25.99
CA VAL A 394 7.41 -2.38 27.18
C VAL A 394 7.44 -1.36 28.32
N VAL A 395 6.29 -1.13 28.95
CA VAL A 395 6.11 -0.20 30.07
C VAL A 395 6.27 -0.93 31.38
#